data_AF-A0A973V445-F1
#
_entry.id   AF-A0A973V445-F1
#
_cell.length_a   1.000
_cell.length_b   1.000
_cell.length_c   1.000
_cell.angle_alpha   90.00
_cell.angle_beta   90.00
_cell.angle_gamma   90.00
#
_symmetry.space_group_name_H-M   'P 1'
#
loop_
_entity.id
_entity.type
_entity.pdbx_description
1 polymer ?
#
loop_
_entity_poly.entity_id
_entity_poly.type
_entity_poly.pdbx_seq_one_letter_code
_entity_poly.pdbx_strand_id
1 'polypeptide(L)'
;MGRIEKKLSDSTTKYYWYPGEKQEWIRAAVAVGVGGAVGALLMLVTHNSVTAVVAGTSVTLAMAGFNFGRRDSKAIAGFPGMADKAARRAAIGHTGRAAWRGLVMGVGSAAAAVLIINLSPRGWFYDWVLPVVPAVVCAIARQLGLVWEKLGTSVSTPGPAAKPAQVTPTDS
;
A
#
# COMPACT_ATOMS: atom_id res chain seq x y z
N MET A 1 1.82 14.64 1.66
CA MET A 1 1.22 14.49 3.01
C MET A 1 0.24 15.61 3.20
N GLY A 2 -0.97 15.33 3.66
CA GLY A 2 -1.96 16.37 3.99
C GLY A 2 -1.47 17.20 5.17
N ARG A 3 -0.58 18.15 4.89
CA ARG A 3 -0.14 19.18 5.83
C ARG A 3 -1.32 20.13 5.98
N ILE A 4 -2.09 20.00 7.05
CA ILE A 4 -3.08 21.02 7.39
C ILE A 4 -2.31 22.12 8.10
N GLU A 5 -1.98 23.16 7.36
CA GLU A 5 -1.38 24.37 7.90
C GLU A 5 -2.46 25.17 8.62
N LYS A 6 -2.55 25.03 9.95
CA LYS A 6 -3.27 26.01 10.76
C LYS A 6 -2.32 27.17 11.05
N LYS A 7 -2.47 28.27 10.32
CA LYS A 7 -1.90 29.56 10.70
C LYS A 7 -2.67 30.05 11.92
N LEU A 8 -2.02 30.05 13.09
CA LEU A 8 -2.60 30.60 14.32
C LEU A 8 -2.32 32.11 14.45
N SER A 9 -1.29 32.61 13.77
CA SER A 9 -0.88 34.03 13.70
C SER A 9 0.10 34.22 12.52
N ASP A 10 0.31 35.45 12.07
CA ASP A 10 1.17 35.79 10.92
C ASP A 10 2.62 35.30 11.05
N SER A 11 3.10 35.06 12.28
CA SER A 11 4.46 34.57 12.55
C SER A 11 4.54 33.09 12.97
N THR A 12 3.41 32.42 13.21
CA THR A 12 3.41 31.07 13.84
C THR A 12 2.52 30.09 13.10
N THR A 13 3.17 29.13 12.43
CA THR A 13 2.50 28.01 11.74
C THR A 13 2.66 26.75 12.59
N LYS A 14 1.55 26.19 13.09
CA LYS A 14 1.59 24.95 13.87
C LYS A 14 1.35 23.77 12.93
N TYR A 15 2.36 22.91 12.82
CA TYR A 15 2.32 21.73 11.95
C TYR A 15 1.58 20.61 12.67
N TYR A 16 0.31 20.39 12.36
CA TYR A 16 -0.41 19.22 12.83
C TYR A 16 -0.09 18.03 11.92
N TRP A 17 0.62 17.06 12.49
CA TRP A 17 0.96 15.82 11.81
C TRP A 17 -0.21 14.85 11.92
N TYR A 18 -1.00 14.72 10.85
CA TYR A 18 -2.07 13.71 10.81
C TYR A 18 -1.49 12.36 10.39
N PRO A 19 -1.70 11.28 11.16
CA PRO A 19 -1.25 9.95 10.76
C PRO A 19 -2.14 9.46 9.62
N GLY A 20 -1.72 9.71 8.38
CA GLY A 20 -2.38 9.20 7.17
C GLY A 20 -3.32 10.19 6.51
N GLU A 21 -3.35 10.12 5.17
CA GLU A 21 -4.28 10.88 4.34
C GLU A 21 -5.70 10.30 4.49
N LYS A 22 -6.75 11.15 4.50
CA LYS A 22 -8.15 10.69 4.68
C LYS A 22 -8.52 9.56 3.72
N GLN A 23 -8.01 9.61 2.49
CA GLN A 23 -8.20 8.57 1.50
C GLN A 23 -7.61 7.21 1.91
N GLU A 24 -6.51 7.19 2.66
CA GLU A 24 -5.89 5.95 3.16
C GLU A 24 -6.77 5.28 4.20
N TRP A 25 -7.36 6.07 5.10
CA TRP A 25 -8.32 5.56 6.09
C TRP A 25 -9.59 5.01 5.44
N ILE A 26 -10.09 5.69 4.39
CA ILE A 26 -11.23 5.18 3.62
C ILE A 26 -10.88 3.85 2.96
N ARG A 27 -9.70 3.73 2.32
CA ARG A 27 -9.29 2.47 1.68
C ARG A 27 -9.10 1.35 2.69
N ALA A 28 -8.58 1.64 3.87
CA ALA A 28 -8.48 0.67 4.96
C ALA A 28 -9.87 0.21 5.43
N ALA A 29 -10.80 1.15 5.64
CA ALA A 29 -12.18 0.84 6.00
C ALA A 29 -12.89 0.00 4.92
N VAL A 30 -12.70 0.32 3.64
CA VAL A 30 -13.23 -0.45 2.51
C VAL A 30 -12.62 -1.84 2.47
N ALA A 31 -11.31 -1.99 2.69
CA ALA A 31 -10.64 -3.30 2.71
C ALA A 31 -11.21 -4.20 3.83
N VAL A 32 -11.39 -3.66 5.03
CA VAL A 32 -12.00 -4.38 6.17
C VAL A 32 -13.47 -4.69 5.87
N GLY A 33 -14.22 -3.73 5.32
CA GLY A 33 -15.63 -3.91 4.98
C GLY A 33 -15.86 -5.01 3.95
N VAL A 34 -15.07 -5.04 2.87
CA VAL A 34 -15.19 -6.05 1.81
C VAL A 34 -14.77 -7.43 2.33
N GLY A 35 -13.66 -7.53 3.05
CA GLY A 35 -13.24 -8.81 3.63
C GLY A 35 -14.22 -9.33 4.68
N GLY A 36 -14.77 -8.45 5.51
CA GLY A 36 -15.84 -8.77 6.46
C GLY A 36 -17.11 -9.24 5.77
N ALA A 37 -17.54 -8.58 4.69
CA ALA A 37 -18.71 -8.97 3.91
C ALA A 37 -18.52 -10.34 3.23
N VAL A 38 -17.35 -10.61 2.66
CA VAL A 38 -17.02 -11.93 2.08
C VAL A 38 -17.02 -13.01 3.17
N GLY A 39 -16.41 -12.73 4.33
CA GLY A 39 -16.42 -13.66 5.46
C GLY A 39 -17.84 -13.94 5.97
N ALA A 40 -18.67 -12.90 6.13
CA ALA A 40 -20.06 -13.04 6.54
C ALA A 40 -20.89 -13.85 5.54
N LEU A 41 -20.75 -13.57 4.24
CA LEU A 41 -21.45 -14.31 3.19
C LEU A 41 -21.07 -15.78 3.16
N LEU A 42 -19.77 -16.09 3.25
CA LEU A 42 -19.30 -17.48 3.29
C LEU A 42 -19.74 -18.19 4.57
N MET A 43 -19.75 -17.50 5.71
CA MET A 43 -20.29 -18.04 6.96
C MET A 43 -21.78 -18.39 6.81
N LEU A 44 -22.57 -17.52 6.17
CA LEU A 44 -24.01 -17.75 5.95
C LEU A 44 -24.29 -18.92 4.99
N VAL A 45 -23.49 -19.09 3.95
CA VAL A 45 -23.72 -20.12 2.93
C VAL A 45 -23.15 -21.48 3.34
N THR A 46 -21.95 -21.50 3.91
CA THR A 46 -21.21 -22.75 4.17
C THR A 46 -21.34 -23.24 5.61
N HIS A 47 -21.75 -22.38 6.54
CA HIS A 47 -21.69 -22.62 7.99
C HIS A 47 -20.32 -23.09 8.49
N ASN A 48 -19.25 -22.84 7.72
CA ASN A 48 -17.89 -23.23 8.03
C ASN A 48 -17.07 -22.00 8.43
N SER A 49 -16.80 -21.89 9.73
CA SER A 49 -16.05 -20.77 10.31
C SER A 49 -14.63 -20.64 9.75
N VAL A 50 -13.97 -21.76 9.43
CA VAL A 50 -12.60 -21.73 8.89
C VAL A 50 -12.57 -21.18 7.48
N THR A 51 -13.43 -21.68 6.60
CA THR A 51 -13.51 -21.17 5.23
C THR A 51 -13.87 -19.69 5.22
N ALA A 52 -14.84 -19.28 6.04
CA ALA A 52 -15.27 -17.89 6.16
C ALA A 52 -14.14 -16.96 6.64
N VAL A 53 -13.44 -17.35 7.71
CA VAL A 53 -12.35 -16.57 8.29
C VAL A 53 -11.15 -16.48 7.35
N VAL A 54 -10.70 -17.62 6.79
CA VAL A 54 -9.52 -17.65 5.92
C VAL A 54 -9.78 -16.78 4.69
N ALA A 55 -10.96 -16.91 4.07
CA ALA A 55 -11.31 -16.10 2.91
C ALA A 55 -11.46 -14.62 3.27
N GLY A 56 -12.18 -14.28 4.34
CA GLY A 56 -12.38 -12.88 4.75
C GLY A 56 -11.08 -12.16 5.11
N THR A 57 -10.20 -12.82 5.87
CA THR A 57 -8.87 -12.28 6.21
C THR A 57 -7.97 -12.19 4.98
N SER A 58 -8.00 -13.17 4.08
CA SER A 58 -7.24 -13.15 2.82
C SER A 58 -7.68 -11.99 1.92
N VAL A 59 -8.99 -11.74 1.77
CA VAL A 59 -9.51 -10.62 0.98
C VAL A 59 -9.11 -9.28 1.61
N THR A 60 -9.25 -9.15 2.93
CA THR A 60 -8.83 -7.94 3.67
C THR A 60 -7.34 -7.65 3.42
N LEU A 61 -6.49 -8.66 3.59
CA LEU A 61 -5.05 -8.54 3.42
C LEU A 61 -4.65 -8.39 1.95
N ALA A 62 -5.39 -8.96 0.99
CA ALA A 62 -5.19 -8.71 -0.43
C ALA A 62 -5.38 -7.22 -0.75
N MET A 63 -6.51 -6.65 -0.32
CA MET A 63 -6.81 -5.24 -0.58
C MET A 63 -5.84 -4.30 0.13
N ALA A 64 -5.49 -4.62 1.37
CA ALA A 64 -4.49 -3.86 2.13
C ALA A 64 -3.10 -3.95 1.46
N GLY A 65 -2.65 -5.15 1.12
CA GLY A 65 -1.38 -5.42 0.44
C GLY A 65 -1.28 -4.69 -0.90
N PHE A 66 -2.32 -4.77 -1.73
CA PHE A 66 -2.39 -4.04 -3.01
C PHE A 66 -2.27 -2.52 -2.82
N ASN A 67 -3.00 -1.94 -1.86
CA ASN A 67 -2.92 -0.52 -1.55
C ASN A 67 -1.54 -0.10 -1.04
N PHE A 68 -0.90 -0.93 -0.20
CA PHE A 68 0.48 -0.69 0.24
C PHE A 68 1.48 -0.79 -0.92
N GLY A 69 1.31 -1.76 -1.82
CA GLY A 69 2.13 -1.88 -3.03
C GLY A 69 2.08 -0.63 -3.90
N ARG A 70 0.88 -0.10 -4.14
CA ARG A 70 0.69 1.16 -4.89
C ARG A 70 1.30 2.38 -4.18
N ARG A 71 1.32 2.37 -2.85
CA ARG A 71 1.91 3.45 -2.05
C ARG A 71 3.44 3.39 -2.08
N ASP A 72 3.99 2.18 -2.07
CA ASP A 72 5.42 1.94 -2.14
C ASP A 72 5.97 2.32 -3.52
N SER A 73 5.28 2.00 -4.62
CA SER A 73 5.69 2.40 -5.96
C SER A 73 5.71 3.92 -6.13
N LYS A 74 4.68 4.64 -5.65
CA LYS A 74 4.66 6.11 -5.65
C LYS A 74 5.79 6.73 -4.82
N ALA A 75 6.13 6.10 -3.70
CA ALA A 75 7.26 6.54 -2.88
C ALA A 75 8.61 6.34 -3.61
N ILE A 76 8.74 5.28 -4.41
CA ILE A 76 9.94 4.99 -5.21
C ILE A 76 10.04 5.94 -6.42
N ALA A 77 8.92 6.33 -7.03
CA ALA A 77 8.91 7.26 -8.16
C ALA A 77 9.38 8.69 -7.80
N GLY A 78 9.36 9.06 -6.52
CA GLY A 78 9.79 10.37 -6.03
C GLY A 78 11.31 10.56 -5.90
N PHE A 79 12.15 9.64 -6.39
CA PHE A 79 13.61 9.73 -6.31
C PHE A 79 14.27 10.12 -7.65
N PRO A 80 14.36 11.41 -8.01
CA PRO A 80 15.28 11.85 -9.06
C PRO A 80 16.67 12.16 -8.45
N GLY A 81 17.72 11.54 -9.00
CA GLY A 81 19.13 11.96 -8.80
C GLY A 81 19.67 11.88 -7.36
N MET A 82 20.08 10.69 -6.90
CA MET A 82 20.66 10.47 -5.57
C MET A 82 22.15 10.89 -5.43
N ALA A 83 22.54 12.06 -5.94
CA ALA A 83 23.91 12.55 -5.80
C ALA A 83 24.17 13.26 -4.45
N ASP A 84 23.12 13.73 -3.76
CA ASP A 84 23.24 14.72 -2.69
C ASP A 84 23.02 14.17 -1.26
N LYS A 85 23.64 14.78 -0.24
CA LYS A 85 23.48 14.38 1.19
C LYS A 85 22.02 14.46 1.67
N ALA A 86 21.25 15.38 1.10
CA ALA A 86 19.81 15.50 1.35
C ALA A 86 19.02 14.29 0.82
N ALA A 87 19.43 13.73 -0.33
CA ALA A 87 18.82 12.53 -0.90
C ALA A 87 19.06 11.29 -0.02
N ARG A 88 20.23 11.18 0.64
CA ARG A 88 20.51 10.10 1.61
C ARG A 88 19.59 10.18 2.84
N ARG A 89 19.35 11.37 3.39
CA ARG A 89 18.43 11.56 4.52
C ARG A 89 16.98 11.25 4.13
N ALA A 90 16.56 11.67 2.93
CA ALA A 90 15.26 11.31 2.40
C ALA A 90 15.12 9.78 2.22
N ALA A 91 16.14 9.13 1.66
CA ALA A 91 16.17 7.67 1.51
C ALA A 91 15.95 6.94 2.84
N ILE A 92 16.63 7.34 3.93
CA ILE A 92 16.44 6.76 5.27
C ILE A 92 14.99 6.94 5.77
N GLY A 93 14.39 8.11 5.57
CA GLY A 93 13.00 8.35 5.95
C GLY A 93 12.00 7.50 5.15
N HIS A 94 12.28 7.27 3.87
CA HIS A 94 11.44 6.43 3.00
C HIS A 94 11.61 4.94 3.28
N THR A 95 12.84 4.46 3.54
CA THR A 95 13.08 3.06 3.93
C THR A 95 12.47 2.74 5.29
N GLY A 96 12.57 3.65 6.27
CA GLY A 96 11.90 3.50 7.57
C GLY A 96 10.39 3.38 7.43
N ARG A 97 9.76 4.18 6.55
CA ARG A 97 8.32 4.08 6.27
C ARG A 97 7.94 2.79 5.55
N ALA A 98 8.76 2.32 4.61
CA ALA A 98 8.56 1.04 3.93
C ALA A 98 8.69 -0.14 4.90
N ALA A 99 9.69 -0.09 5.79
CA ALA A 99 9.89 -1.06 6.85
C ALA A 99 8.70 -1.09 7.83
N TRP A 100 8.19 0.08 8.23
CA TRP A 100 7.00 0.16 9.08
C TRP A 100 5.77 -0.47 8.42
N ARG A 101 5.51 -0.20 7.14
CA ARG A 101 4.41 -0.85 6.40
C ARG A 101 4.62 -2.37 6.31
N GLY A 102 5.85 -2.81 6.07
CA GLY A 102 6.23 -4.22 6.12
C GLY A 102 5.89 -4.85 7.46
N LEU A 103 6.21 -4.18 8.57
CA LEU A 103 5.91 -4.63 9.92
C LEU A 103 4.41 -4.72 10.16
N VAL A 104 3.63 -3.69 9.77
CA VAL A 104 2.16 -3.68 9.90
C VAL A 104 1.53 -4.83 9.10
N MET A 105 2.01 -5.12 7.89
CA MET A 105 1.55 -6.27 7.11
C MET A 105 1.92 -7.61 7.78
N GLY A 106 3.12 -7.71 8.35
CA GLY A 106 3.56 -8.87 9.11
C GLY A 106 2.68 -9.12 10.34
N VAL A 107 2.40 -8.09 11.12
CA VAL A 107 1.50 -8.16 12.29
C VAL A 107 0.08 -8.53 11.88
N GLY A 108 -0.46 -7.93 10.82
CA GLY A 108 -1.79 -8.29 10.31
C GLY A 108 -1.88 -9.75 9.84
N SER A 109 -0.82 -10.24 9.19
CA SER A 109 -0.73 -11.64 8.74
C SER A 109 -0.60 -12.61 9.92
N ALA A 110 0.21 -12.26 10.93
CA ALA A 110 0.35 -13.04 12.15
C ALA A 110 -0.96 -13.10 12.96
N ALA A 111 -1.68 -11.98 13.06
CA ALA A 111 -2.99 -11.95 13.70
C ALA A 111 -4.01 -12.85 12.97
N ALA A 112 -4.01 -12.84 11.63
CA ALA A 112 -4.84 -13.74 10.85
C ALA A 112 -4.46 -15.21 11.11
N ALA A 113 -3.17 -15.53 11.14
CA ALA A 113 -2.69 -16.89 11.44
C ALA A 113 -3.13 -17.37 12.83
N VAL A 114 -2.96 -16.54 13.86
CA VAL A 114 -3.43 -16.85 15.23
C VAL A 114 -4.94 -17.10 15.25
N LEU A 115 -5.70 -16.26 14.55
CA LEU A 115 -7.15 -16.40 14.52
C LEU A 115 -7.59 -17.69 13.79
N ILE A 116 -6.90 -18.10 12.73
CA ILE A 116 -7.16 -19.36 12.01
C ILE A 116 -6.79 -20.58 12.85
N ILE A 117 -5.64 -20.57 13.52
CA ILE A 117 -5.17 -21.69 14.37
C ILE A 117 -6.09 -21.93 15.57
N ASN A 118 -6.78 -20.90 16.06
CA ASN A 118 -7.73 -21.04 17.16
C ASN A 118 -9.11 -21.60 16.73
N LEU A 119 -9.31 -21.93 15.44
CA LEU A 119 -10.55 -22.53 14.98
C LEU A 119 -10.51 -24.06 15.14
N SER A 120 -11.69 -24.65 15.37
CA SER A 120 -11.85 -26.05 15.78
C SER A 120 -11.35 -27.16 14.82
N PRO A 121 -11.11 -26.96 13.51
CA PRO A 121 -10.61 -28.05 12.68
C PRO A 121 -9.15 -28.38 12.95
N ARG A 122 -8.87 -29.66 13.23
CA ARG A 122 -7.52 -30.18 13.44
C ARG A 122 -7.06 -30.95 12.21
N GLY A 123 -5.78 -30.85 11.87
CA GLY A 123 -5.17 -31.61 10.79
C GLY A 123 -4.03 -30.85 10.13
N TRP A 124 -3.05 -31.57 9.61
CA TRP A 124 -1.80 -30.99 9.08
C TRP A 124 -2.04 -29.80 8.14
N PHE A 125 -3.02 -29.87 7.24
CA PHE A 125 -3.34 -28.77 6.33
C PHE A 125 -3.91 -27.53 7.05
N TYR A 126 -4.77 -27.74 8.04
CA TYR A 126 -5.39 -26.65 8.82
C TYR A 126 -4.38 -25.98 9.76
N ASP A 127 -3.46 -26.76 10.29
CA ASP A 127 -2.47 -26.27 11.26
C ASP A 127 -1.29 -25.57 10.56
N TRP A 128 -0.91 -26.01 9.36
CA TRP A 128 0.31 -25.53 8.68
C TRP A 128 0.07 -24.69 7.44
N VAL A 129 -0.95 -25.01 6.64
CA VAL A 129 -1.15 -24.36 5.33
C VAL A 129 -2.11 -23.18 5.44
N LEU A 130 -3.30 -23.39 6.01
CA LEU A 130 -4.34 -22.35 6.09
C LEU A 130 -3.91 -21.06 6.80
N PRO A 131 -3.14 -21.09 7.91
CA PRO A 131 -2.71 -19.87 8.59
C PRO A 131 -1.75 -19.03 7.74
N VAL A 132 -1.06 -19.65 6.78
CA VAL A 132 -0.09 -19.01 5.89
C VAL A 132 -0.77 -18.36 4.67
N VAL A 133 -1.96 -18.85 4.27
CA VAL A 133 -2.69 -18.38 3.07
C VAL A 133 -2.88 -16.85 3.06
N PRO A 134 -3.37 -16.19 4.13
CA PRO A 134 -3.60 -14.74 4.10
C PRO A 134 -2.30 -13.95 3.91
N ALA A 135 -1.18 -14.45 4.46
CA ALA A 135 0.13 -13.82 4.32
C ALA A 135 0.65 -13.89 2.87
N VAL A 136 0.51 -15.06 2.23
CA VAL A 136 0.90 -15.26 0.82
C VAL A 136 0.06 -14.38 -0.10
N VAL A 137 -1.26 -14.35 0.13
CA VAL A 137 -2.19 -13.50 -0.62
C VAL A 137 -1.81 -12.01 -0.46
N CYS A 138 -1.49 -11.57 0.76
CA CYS A 138 -1.01 -10.21 1.03
C CYS A 138 0.26 -9.87 0.22
N ALA A 139 1.24 -10.77 0.23
CA ALA A 139 2.51 -10.59 -0.46
C ALA A 139 2.33 -10.48 -1.98
N ILE A 140 1.53 -11.37 -2.57
CA ILE A 140 1.19 -11.36 -4.00
C ILE A 140 0.46 -10.07 -4.35
N ALA A 141 -0.56 -9.70 -3.58
CA ALA A 141 -1.33 -8.49 -3.84
C ALA A 141 -0.46 -7.22 -3.75
N ARG A 142 0.49 -7.18 -2.82
CA ARG A 142 1.48 -6.10 -2.74
C ARG A 142 2.35 -6.01 -4.00
N GLN A 143 2.85 -7.13 -4.50
CA GLN A 143 3.62 -7.16 -5.74
C GLN A 143 2.77 -6.67 -6.93
N LEU A 144 1.52 -7.10 -7.04
CA LEU A 144 0.58 -6.62 -8.06
C LEU A 144 0.35 -5.11 -7.97
N GLY A 145 0.22 -4.56 -6.75
CA GLY A 145 0.09 -3.12 -6.54
C GLY A 145 1.30 -2.33 -7.00
N LEU A 146 2.51 -2.88 -6.82
CA LEU A 146 3.75 -2.29 -7.33
C LEU A 146 3.78 -2.27 -8.86
N VAL A 147 3.41 -3.38 -9.50
CA VAL A 147 3.40 -3.54 -10.96
C VAL A 147 2.32 -2.67 -11.60
N TRP A 148 1.13 -2.59 -11.01
CA TRP A 148 0.00 -1.81 -11.53
C TRP A 148 0.36 -0.34 -11.78
N GLU A 149 1.07 0.29 -10.86
CA GLU A 149 1.50 1.70 -11.01
C GLU A 149 2.61 1.87 -12.05
N LYS A 150 3.44 0.84 -12.28
CA LYS A 150 4.44 0.85 -13.37
C LYS A 150 3.80 0.69 -14.75
N LEU A 151 2.75 -0.12 -14.85
CA LEU A 151 2.00 -0.28 -16.11
C LEU A 151 1.29 1.03 -16.49
N GLY A 152 0.72 1.74 -15.51
CA GLY A 152 0.08 3.04 -15.74
C GLY A 152 1.03 4.18 -16.14
N THR A 153 2.34 4.04 -15.90
CA THR A 153 3.36 5.05 -16.26
C THR A 153 4.04 4.80 -17.61
N SER A 154 3.87 3.60 -18.20
CA SER A 154 4.55 3.19 -19.43
C SER A 154 3.93 3.73 -20.73
N VAL A 155 2.85 4.51 -20.66
CA VAL A 155 2.02 4.92 -21.83
C VAL A 155 2.14 6.42 -22.17
N SER A 156 3.07 7.17 -21.56
CA SER A 156 3.35 8.55 -21.99
C SER A 156 4.85 8.76 -22.16
N THR A 157 5.35 8.37 -23.33
CA THR A 157 6.57 8.96 -23.88
C THR A 157 6.12 10.11 -24.80
N PRO A 158 6.26 11.39 -24.40
CA PRO A 158 6.27 12.47 -25.38
C PRO A 158 7.40 12.15 -26.36
N GLY A 159 7.08 12.05 -27.66
CA GLY A 159 8.10 11.96 -28.70
C GLY A 159 9.13 13.09 -28.56
N PRO A 160 10.37 12.90 -29.03
CA PRO A 160 11.45 13.85 -28.82
C PRO A 160 11.01 15.25 -29.27
N ALA A 161 11.12 16.22 -28.37
CA ALA A 161 10.77 17.62 -28.63
C ALA A 161 11.50 18.10 -29.88
N ALA A 162 10.74 18.57 -30.87
CA ALA A 162 11.29 19.19 -32.06
C ALA A 162 12.22 20.33 -31.64
N LYS A 163 13.47 20.26 -32.10
CA LYS A 163 14.52 21.25 -31.86
C LYS A 163 13.99 22.63 -32.29
N PRO A 164 13.94 23.65 -31.43
CA PRO A 164 13.49 24.98 -31.84
C PRO A 164 14.45 25.51 -32.92
N ALA A 165 13.88 26.03 -34.00
CA ALA A 165 14.61 26.60 -35.13
C ALA A 165 15.54 27.71 -34.63
N GLN A 166 16.82 27.63 -35.01
CA GLN A 166 17.79 28.71 -34.79
C GLN A 166 17.29 29.96 -35.51
N VAL A 167 16.99 31.00 -34.74
CA VAL A 167 16.77 32.35 -35.28
C VAL A 167 18.12 32.84 -35.80
N THR A 168 18.24 32.95 -37.13
CA THR A 168 19.38 33.61 -37.77
C THR A 168 19.27 35.11 -37.49
N PRO A 169 20.29 35.79 -36.95
CA PRO A 169 20.29 37.23 -36.84
C PRO A 169 20.35 37.82 -38.25
N THR A 170 19.36 38.62 -38.63
CA THR A 170 19.47 39.54 -39.76
C THR A 170 20.32 40.72 -39.31
N ASP A 171 21.57 40.74 -39.76
CA ASP A 171 22.40 41.95 -39.74
C ASP A 171 21.83 42.95 -40.76
N SER A 172 21.56 44.17 -40.29
CA SER A 172 21.42 45.39 -41.09
C SER A 172 21.89 46.58 -40.28
#